data_AF-A0A5B0W1I4-F1
#
_entry.id   AF-A0A5B0W1I4-F1
#
_cell.length_a   1.000
_cell.length_b   1.000
_cell.length_c   1.000
_cell.angle_alpha   90.00
_cell.angle_beta   90.00
_cell.angle_gamma   90.00
#
_symmetry.space_group_name_H-M   'P 1'
#
loop_
_entity.id
_entity.type
_entity.pdbx_description
1 polymer ?
#
loop_
_entity_poly.entity_id
_entity_poly.type
_entity_poly.pdbx_seq_one_letter_code
_entity_poly.pdbx_strand_id
1 'polypeptide(L)'
;MMKRRFFIGIAIFSMGIVIAFGISTISNILSPFKSFLLTVDNQSDDDISSIEIGLIHTDSKELFTSPIKKGETKRFKPTLSLSGEGSIYLKYTNAKGQSTQETVCGYTEYLSGYSTVTITNEGTTVVQQCN
;
A
#
# COMPACT_ATOMS: atom_id res chain seq x y z
N MET A 1 44.65 -39.95 8.62
CA MET A 1 43.47 -39.56 9.44
C MET A 1 43.18 -38.07 9.26
N MET A 2 42.76 -37.63 8.05
CA MET A 2 42.51 -36.20 7.71
C MET A 2 41.24 -35.98 6.89
N LYS A 3 40.40 -37.01 6.69
CA LYS A 3 39.21 -36.90 5.83
C LYS A 3 37.97 -36.41 6.60
N ARG A 4 37.72 -36.90 7.82
CA ARG A 4 36.49 -36.57 8.58
C ARG A 4 36.32 -35.10 8.96
N ARG A 5 37.40 -34.39 9.30
CA ARG A 5 37.33 -32.98 9.74
C ARG A 5 37.11 -32.00 8.58
N PHE A 6 37.53 -32.37 7.37
CA PHE A 6 37.35 -31.56 6.16
C PHE A 6 35.91 -31.66 5.63
N PHE A 7 35.30 -32.84 5.68
CA PHE A 7 33.90 -33.05 5.28
C PHE A 7 32.88 -32.35 6.21
N ILE A 8 33.16 -32.26 7.51
CA ILE A 8 32.30 -31.55 8.48
C ILE A 8 32.31 -30.04 8.23
N GLY A 9 33.47 -29.47 7.89
CA GLY A 9 33.59 -28.03 7.56
C GLY A 9 32.83 -27.64 6.30
N ILE A 10 32.87 -28.49 5.26
CA ILE A 10 32.13 -28.27 4.01
C ILE A 10 30.61 -28.34 4.23
N ALA A 11 30.13 -29.29 5.05
CA ALA A 11 28.70 -29.43 5.36
C ALA A 11 28.12 -28.21 6.11
N ILE A 12 28.87 -27.64 7.06
CA ILE A 12 28.46 -26.44 7.80
C ILE A 12 28.48 -25.20 6.89
N PHE A 13 29.48 -25.09 6.01
CA PHE A 13 29.58 -23.99 5.04
C PHE A 13 28.47 -24.04 3.99
N SER A 14 28.10 -25.23 3.51
CA SER A 14 26.97 -25.40 2.59
C SER A 14 25.62 -25.10 3.25
N MET A 15 25.44 -25.43 4.54
CA MET A 15 24.21 -25.13 5.28
C MET A 15 24.03 -23.61 5.49
N GLY A 16 25.12 -22.88 5.76
CA GLY A 16 25.10 -21.41 5.90
C GLY A 16 24.72 -20.70 4.60
N ILE A 17 25.16 -21.22 3.44
CA ILE A 17 24.82 -20.67 2.12
C ILE A 17 23.33 -20.90 1.80
N VAL A 18 22.76 -22.06 2.10
CA VAL A 18 21.32 -22.34 1.87
C VAL A 18 20.43 -21.45 2.73
N ILE A 19 20.83 -21.15 3.98
CA ILE A 19 20.10 -20.23 4.86
C ILE A 19 20.21 -18.78 4.35
N ALA A 20 21.41 -18.34 3.94
CA ALA A 20 21.64 -16.98 3.43
C ALA A 20 20.90 -16.70 2.11
N PHE A 21 20.86 -17.68 1.19
CA PHE A 21 20.09 -17.55 -0.05
C PHE A 21 18.58 -17.75 0.16
N GLY A 22 18.17 -18.60 1.10
CA GLY A 22 16.75 -18.80 1.44
C GLY A 22 16.09 -17.55 2.03
N ILE A 23 16.81 -16.74 2.82
CA ILE A 23 16.25 -15.52 3.41
C ILE A 23 15.92 -14.47 2.33
N SER A 24 16.69 -14.41 1.23
CA SER A 24 16.46 -13.44 0.14
C SER A 24 15.24 -13.74 -0.72
N THR A 25 14.72 -14.99 -0.71
CA THR A 25 13.53 -15.38 -1.49
C THR A 25 12.25 -15.36 -0.67
N ILE A 26 12.32 -15.41 0.67
CA ILE A 26 11.13 -15.38 1.55
C ILE A 26 10.51 -13.97 1.64
N SER A 27 11.27 -12.90 1.36
CA SER A 27 10.73 -11.53 1.40
C SER A 27 9.59 -11.28 0.40
N ASN A 28 9.51 -12.06 -0.69
CA ASN A 28 8.41 -12.02 -1.65
C ASN A 28 7.24 -12.95 -1.32
N ILE A 29 7.40 -13.88 -0.36
CA ILE A 29 6.34 -14.81 0.05
C ILE A 29 5.38 -14.19 1.08
N LEU A 30 5.83 -13.13 1.77
CA LEU A 30 5.04 -12.39 2.77
C LEU A 30 4.38 -11.11 2.22
N SER A 31 4.61 -10.76 0.95
CA SER A 31 3.97 -9.61 0.30
C SER A 31 2.44 -9.66 0.22
N PRO A 32 1.75 -10.83 0.12
CA PRO A 32 0.28 -10.88 0.07
C PRO A 32 -0.39 -10.42 1.36
N PHE A 33 0.35 -10.40 2.48
CA PHE A 33 -0.18 -10.01 3.79
C PHE A 33 -0.03 -8.51 4.10
N LYS A 34 0.51 -7.71 3.17
CA LYS A 34 0.61 -6.27 3.39
C LYS A 34 -0.71 -5.61 2.99
N SER A 35 -1.47 -5.16 3.98
CA SER A 35 -2.66 -4.33 3.77
C SER A 35 -2.36 -3.15 2.86
N PHE A 36 -3.33 -2.79 2.02
CA PHE A 36 -3.28 -1.64 1.13
C PHE A 36 -2.89 -0.37 1.89
N LEU A 37 -1.92 0.37 1.33
CA LEU A 37 -1.45 1.64 1.87
C LEU A 37 -1.73 2.76 0.88
N LEU A 38 -2.55 3.73 1.30
CA LEU A 38 -2.78 4.94 0.52
C LEU A 38 -1.95 6.10 1.09
N THR A 39 -1.18 6.75 0.25
CA THR A 39 -0.50 8.02 0.56
C THR A 39 -1.22 9.14 -0.18
N VAL A 40 -1.61 10.19 0.52
CA VAL A 40 -2.21 11.40 -0.06
C VAL A 40 -1.27 12.57 0.20
N ASP A 41 -0.84 13.21 -0.87
CA ASP A 41 0.03 14.38 -0.87
C ASP A 41 -0.77 15.60 -1.33
N ASN A 42 -1.04 16.51 -0.40
CA ASN A 42 -1.80 17.72 -0.68
C ASN A 42 -0.88 18.84 -1.13
N GLN A 43 -0.75 19.04 -2.44
CA GLN A 43 -0.01 20.15 -3.05
C GLN A 43 -0.94 21.30 -3.50
N SER A 44 -2.23 21.23 -3.18
CA SER A 44 -3.19 22.29 -3.50
C SER A 44 -3.08 23.48 -2.54
N ASP A 45 -3.77 24.57 -2.86
CA ASP A 45 -3.81 25.77 -2.02
C ASP A 45 -4.78 25.67 -0.83
N ASP A 46 -5.61 24.62 -0.77
CA ASP A 46 -6.62 24.41 0.26
C ASP A 46 -6.30 23.19 1.13
N ASP A 47 -6.78 23.20 2.37
CA ASP A 47 -6.75 22.01 3.23
C ASP A 47 -7.77 20.97 2.75
N ILE A 48 -7.42 19.69 2.90
CA ILE A 48 -8.36 18.59 2.74
C ILE A 48 -9.01 18.30 4.08
N SER A 49 -10.32 18.44 4.16
CA SER A 49 -11.09 18.30 5.40
C SER A 49 -11.42 16.84 5.71
N SER A 50 -11.65 16.02 4.69
CA SER A 50 -11.96 14.60 4.85
C SER A 50 -11.52 13.74 3.68
N ILE A 51 -11.27 12.47 3.98
CA ILE A 51 -10.88 11.42 3.06
C ILE A 51 -11.80 10.22 3.31
N GLU A 52 -12.54 9.77 2.31
CA GLU A 52 -13.26 8.50 2.30
C GLU A 52 -12.52 7.54 1.37
N ILE A 53 -12.22 6.34 1.84
CA ILE A 53 -11.57 5.30 1.04
C ILE A 53 -12.50 4.09 1.04
N GLY A 54 -12.78 3.50 -0.11
CA GLY A 54 -13.68 2.36 -0.18
C GLY A 54 -13.54 1.54 -1.44
N LEU A 55 -14.32 0.46 -1.49
CA LEU A 55 -14.42 -0.41 -2.65
C LEU A 55 -15.54 0.06 -3.58
N ILE A 56 -15.26 0.14 -4.88
CA ILE A 56 -16.26 0.49 -5.89
C ILE A 56 -17.37 -0.59 -5.89
N HIS A 57 -18.63 -0.16 -5.96
CA HIS A 57 -19.83 -1.01 -5.99
C HIS A 57 -20.07 -1.87 -4.73
N THR A 58 -19.46 -1.52 -3.60
CA THR A 58 -19.76 -2.16 -2.30
C THR A 58 -19.98 -1.12 -1.21
N ASP A 59 -20.53 -1.55 -0.07
CA ASP A 59 -20.66 -0.70 1.13
C ASP A 59 -19.39 -0.67 2.00
N SER A 60 -18.32 -1.35 1.60
CA SER A 60 -17.06 -1.34 2.36
C SER A 60 -16.30 -0.05 2.12
N LYS A 61 -16.28 0.81 3.14
CA LYS A 61 -15.62 2.13 3.12
C LYS A 61 -15.25 2.60 4.51
N GLU A 62 -14.28 3.50 4.59
CA GLU A 62 -13.80 4.12 5.82
C GLU A 62 -13.62 5.63 5.60
N LEU A 63 -14.12 6.42 6.56
CA LEU A 63 -14.03 7.89 6.55
C LEU A 63 -12.99 8.36 7.56
N PHE A 64 -12.05 9.17 7.09
CA PHE A 64 -11.03 9.85 7.87
C PHE A 64 -11.32 11.35 7.87
N THR A 65 -11.62 11.91 9.04
CA THR A 65 -11.96 13.34 9.23
C THR A 65 -10.78 14.17 9.75
N SER A 66 -9.62 13.55 9.91
CA SER A 66 -8.41 14.26 10.31
C SER A 66 -7.83 14.98 9.09
N PRO A 67 -7.79 16.32 9.09
CA PRO A 67 -7.44 17.09 7.91
C PRO A 67 -6.02 16.81 7.43
N ILE A 68 -5.78 17.09 6.15
CA ILE A 68 -4.46 17.12 5.52
C ILE A 68 -4.21 18.58 5.12
N LYS A 69 -3.29 19.24 5.81
CA LYS A 69 -3.01 20.65 5.54
C LYS A 69 -2.39 20.84 4.16
N LYS A 70 -2.47 22.05 3.63
CA LYS A 70 -1.66 22.45 2.46
C LYS A 70 -0.19 22.07 2.65
N GLY A 71 0.38 21.40 1.66
CA GLY A 71 1.77 20.94 1.64
C GLY A 71 2.06 19.72 2.53
N GLU A 72 1.02 19.10 3.11
CA GLU A 72 1.17 17.93 3.97
C GLU A 72 0.94 16.64 3.18
N THR A 73 1.75 15.63 3.49
CA THR A 73 1.57 14.26 3.04
C THR A 73 1.09 13.38 4.19
N LYS A 74 0.05 12.58 3.97
CA LYS A 74 -0.52 11.67 4.98
C LYS A 74 -0.70 10.27 4.44
N ARG A 75 -0.61 9.29 5.33
CA ARG A 75 -0.78 7.86 4.99
C ARG A 75 -2.01 7.28 5.68
N PHE A 76 -2.73 6.44 4.96
CA PHE A 76 -3.95 5.77 5.39
C PHE A 76 -3.83 4.27 5.15
N LYS A 77 -4.34 3.50 6.10
CA LYS A 77 -4.44 2.04 6.04
C LYS A 77 -5.91 1.67 6.26
N PRO A 78 -6.74 1.73 5.22
CA PRO A 78 -8.16 1.48 5.36
C PRO A 78 -8.41 0.00 5.67
N THR A 79 -9.41 -0.26 6.50
CA THR A 79 -9.89 -1.61 6.82
C THR A 79 -11.10 -1.91 5.93
N LEU A 80 -10.84 -2.46 4.75
CA LEU A 80 -11.87 -2.81 3.77
C LEU A 80 -12.15 -4.32 3.79
N SER A 81 -13.35 -4.70 3.37
CA SER A 81 -13.83 -6.07 3.26
C SER A 81 -14.10 -6.37 1.80
N LEU A 82 -13.18 -7.09 1.16
CA LEU A 82 -13.27 -7.50 -0.23
C LEU A 82 -13.83 -8.92 -0.32
N SER A 83 -14.72 -9.14 -1.28
CA SER A 83 -15.28 -10.46 -1.61
C SER A 83 -15.13 -10.71 -3.11
N GLY A 84 -14.00 -11.30 -3.51
CA GLY A 84 -13.64 -11.52 -4.91
C GLY A 84 -12.70 -10.41 -5.41
N GLU A 85 -12.91 -9.98 -6.65
CA GLU A 85 -12.14 -8.90 -7.27
C GLU A 85 -12.80 -7.54 -6.99
N GLY A 86 -11.99 -6.49 -6.94
CA GLY A 86 -12.53 -5.14 -6.76
C GLY A 86 -11.56 -4.03 -7.14
N SER A 87 -12.04 -2.81 -7.01
CA SER A 87 -11.29 -1.58 -7.24
C SER A 87 -11.46 -0.68 -6.02
N ILE A 88 -10.42 0.06 -5.64
CA ILE A 88 -10.44 0.98 -4.50
C ILE A 88 -10.55 2.41 -5.03
N TYR A 89 -11.49 3.17 -4.46
CA TYR A 89 -11.60 4.62 -4.68
C TYR A 89 -11.09 5.41 -3.47
N LEU A 90 -10.64 6.62 -3.75
CA LEU A 90 -10.47 7.70 -2.79
C LEU A 90 -11.48 8.79 -3.14
N LYS A 91 -12.23 9.27 -2.17
CA LYS A 91 -13.00 10.50 -2.26
C LYS A 91 -12.49 11.50 -1.24
N TYR A 92 -12.01 12.65 -1.69
CA TYR A 92 -11.52 13.70 -0.81
C TYR A 92 -12.43 14.91 -0.88
N THR A 93 -12.56 15.63 0.24
CA THR A 93 -13.35 16.87 0.34
C THR A 93 -12.44 18.01 0.79
N ASN A 94 -12.40 19.10 0.05
CA ASN A 94 -11.60 20.27 0.43
C ASN A 94 -12.30 21.11 1.53
N ALA A 95 -11.60 22.11 2.06
CA ALA A 95 -12.14 23.04 3.06
C ALA A 95 -13.37 23.84 2.58
N LYS A 96 -13.58 23.94 1.26
CA LYS A 96 -14.74 24.60 0.63
C LYS A 96 -15.95 23.66 0.49
N GLY A 97 -15.83 22.40 0.93
CA GLY A 97 -16.89 21.40 0.84
C GLY A 97 -17.05 20.74 -0.53
N GLN A 98 -16.09 20.94 -1.44
CA GLN A 98 -16.10 20.32 -2.76
C GLN A 98 -15.45 18.94 -2.67
N SER A 99 -16.14 17.92 -3.16
CA SER A 99 -15.62 16.54 -3.17
C SER A 99 -15.21 16.09 -4.57
N THR A 100 -14.09 15.38 -4.65
CA THR A 100 -13.61 14.72 -5.87
C THR A 100 -13.34 13.25 -5.56
N GLN A 101 -13.66 12.37 -6.50
CA GLN A 101 -13.46 10.93 -6.37
C GLN A 101 -12.52 10.42 -7.46
N GLU A 102 -11.53 9.63 -7.06
CA GLU A 102 -10.52 9.03 -7.92
C GLU A 102 -10.45 7.52 -7.67
N THR A 103 -10.21 6.75 -8.73
CA THR A 103 -9.86 5.35 -8.58
C THR A 103 -8.38 5.25 -8.24
N VAL A 104 -8.08 4.80 -7.01
CA VAL A 104 -6.71 4.68 -6.50
C VAL A 104 -6.14 3.28 -6.65
N CYS A 105 -7.00 2.28 -6.87
CA CYS A 105 -6.61 0.93 -7.20
C CYS A 105 -7.60 0.39 -8.24
N GLY A 106 -7.16 0.24 -9.49
CA GLY A 106 -8.05 -0.19 -10.59
C GLY A 106 -8.50 -1.64 -10.46
N TYR A 107 -7.69 -2.49 -9.84
CA TYR A 107 -7.94 -3.91 -9.67
C TYR A 107 -7.12 -4.45 -8.48
N THR A 108 -7.75 -5.27 -7.64
CA THR A 108 -7.11 -6.02 -6.55
C THR A 108 -7.95 -7.24 -6.18
N GLU A 109 -7.27 -8.32 -5.86
CA GLU A 109 -7.89 -9.54 -5.29
C GLU A 109 -7.66 -9.64 -3.77
N TYR A 110 -6.64 -8.94 -3.25
CA TYR A 110 -6.13 -9.14 -1.89
C TYR A 110 -6.17 -7.89 -0.99
N LEU A 111 -6.67 -6.74 -1.49
CA LEU A 111 -6.57 -5.45 -0.79
C LEU A 111 -5.13 -5.15 -0.36
N SER A 112 -4.17 -5.37 -1.27
CA SER A 112 -2.75 -5.26 -0.98
C SER A 112 -2.03 -4.31 -1.93
N GLY A 113 -0.82 -3.89 -1.55
CA GLY A 113 -0.01 -2.95 -2.33
C GLY A 113 -0.14 -1.51 -1.85
N TYR A 114 0.11 -0.56 -2.73
CA TYR A 114 0.09 0.86 -2.37
C TYR A 114 -0.32 1.77 -3.51
N SER A 115 -0.85 2.93 -3.14
CA SER A 115 -1.12 4.03 -4.07
C SER A 115 -0.69 5.36 -3.48
N THR A 116 -0.22 6.25 -4.34
CA THR A 116 0.10 7.65 -4.00
C THR A 116 -0.80 8.55 -4.83
N VAL A 117 -1.51 9.45 -4.15
CA VAL A 117 -2.38 10.44 -4.75
C VAL A 117 -1.78 11.81 -4.49
N THR A 118 -1.49 12.55 -5.55
CA THR A 118 -1.07 13.95 -5.46
C THR A 118 -2.22 14.83 -5.89
N ILE A 119 -2.70 15.67 -4.98
CA ILE A 119 -3.80 16.61 -5.21
C ILE A 119 -3.19 17.98 -5.46
N THR A 120 -3.49 18.57 -6.60
CA THR A 120 -3.03 19.92 -7.02
C THR A 120 -4.24 20.82 -7.29
N ASN A 121 -4.01 22.08 -7.63
CA ASN A 121 -5.10 22.99 -8.01
C ASN A 121 -5.69 22.65 -9.39
N GLU A 122 -4.88 22.01 -10.24
CA GLU A 122 -5.19 21.69 -11.63
C GLU A 122 -5.86 20.32 -11.78
N GLY A 123 -5.72 19.46 -10.76
CA GLY A 123 -6.32 18.13 -10.73
C GLY A 123 -5.58 17.14 -9.83
N THR A 124 -5.84 15.86 -10.06
CA THR A 124 -5.31 14.76 -9.24
C THR A 124 -4.46 13.83 -10.09
N THR A 125 -3.31 13.41 -9.54
CA THR A 125 -2.48 12.36 -10.13
C THR A 125 -2.46 11.14 -9.22
N VAL A 126 -2.61 9.96 -9.80
CA VAL A 126 -2.61 8.68 -9.09
C VAL A 126 -1.50 7.79 -9.61
N VAL A 127 -0.63 7.34 -8.71
CA VAL A 127 0.38 6.30 -8.97
C VAL A 127 0.03 5.09 -8.12
N GLN A 128 -0.20 3.94 -8.74
CA GLN A 128 -0.68 2.73 -8.07
C GLN A 128 0.21 1.51 -8.35
N GLN A 129 0.37 0.67 -7.35
CA GLN A 129 0.95 -0.68 -7.43
C GLN A 129 0.14 -1.60 -6.51
N CYS A 130 -0.99 -2.08 -7.03
CA CYS A 130 -1.89 -2.98 -6.33
C CYS A 130 -1.61 -4.45 -6.66
N ASN A 131 -1.96 -5.34 -5.72
CA ASN A 131 -2.10 -6.78 -5.97
C ASN A 131 -3.43 -7.28 -5.39
#